data_AF-A0A851DQF7-F1
#
_entry.id   AF-A0A851DQF7-F1
#
_cell.length_a   1.000
_cell.length_b   1.000
_cell.length_c   1.000
_cell.angle_alpha   90.00
_cell.angle_beta   90.00
_cell.angle_gamma   90.00
#
_symmetry.space_group_name_H-M   'P 1'
#
loop_
_entity.id
_entity.type
_entity.pdbx_description
1 polymer ?
#
loop_
_entity_poly.entity_id
_entity_poly.type
_entity_poly.pdbx_seq_one_letter_code
_entity_poly.pdbx_strand_id
1 'polypeptide(L)'
;DLDRAIIGRQSLEVEIRNLQDKLTANQKALDVSKWEVHNLKKSSSELDGSLRNSKEEARTAQSSLMAFKEQIATLLSSGAATVKSSEKAILERIQEINCKEESKEIMVSQLETQIAKLTAALENQTKLYQEALERSRKAEKCSETFQDQLKHLEDELLSVELMRDGLKLEKQKYLKLLEQLNEKMKLDSLAAEVGLDMNMDAILARVEQLVKLEGDAVIENKTMAYSLRRKLKTQKERLESQELHMNLLRQKITQLEEEKQVRTALAVERDEANLAVRKLHKMIERLQKQLHLAREMNTDLKAKLSETNELKIKTLEQNKTIEELSKSQGKLERMKEKAEKQLNSVKSELLSKERKATEDKEKTKNMLEAVTSEMKVLKTSLAELAKRERQV
;
A
#
# COMPACT_ATOMS: atom_id res chain seq x y z
N ASP A 1 -193.80 -42.43 152.97
CA ASP A 1 -192.84 -41.78 152.07
C ASP A 1 -192.00 -42.78 151.28
N LEU A 2 -192.47 -43.14 150.08
CA LEU A 2 -191.82 -44.04 149.12
C LEU A 2 -191.23 -43.24 147.92
N ASP A 3 -191.74 -42.03 147.66
CA ASP A 3 -191.38 -41.18 146.51
C ASP A 3 -189.94 -40.63 146.55
N ARG A 4 -189.32 -40.49 147.72
CA ARG A 4 -187.94 -39.97 147.84
C ARG A 4 -186.89 -40.97 147.35
N ALA A 5 -187.19 -42.27 147.38
CA ALA A 5 -186.27 -43.32 146.95
C ALA A 5 -186.23 -43.47 145.41
N ILE A 6 -187.33 -43.17 144.73
CA ILE A 6 -187.44 -43.31 143.27
C ILE A 6 -186.62 -42.25 142.54
N ILE A 7 -186.66 -40.99 143.01
CA ILE A 7 -185.89 -39.88 142.44
C ILE A 7 -184.38 -40.12 142.59
N GLY A 8 -183.92 -40.67 143.71
CA GLY A 8 -182.51 -41.05 143.91
C GLY A 8 -182.06 -42.20 143.02
N ARG A 9 -182.94 -43.19 142.76
CA ARG A 9 -182.66 -44.27 141.81
C ARG A 9 -182.52 -43.76 140.38
N GLN A 10 -183.39 -42.84 139.95
CA GLN A 10 -183.31 -42.23 138.62
C GLN A 10 -182.08 -41.33 138.47
N SER A 11 -181.66 -40.59 139.51
CA SER A 11 -180.42 -39.80 139.44
C SER A 11 -179.19 -40.68 139.30
N LEU A 12 -179.14 -41.79 140.05
CA LEU A 12 -178.05 -42.78 139.96
C LEU A 12 -178.03 -43.48 138.60
N GLU A 13 -179.18 -43.81 137.99
CA GLU A 13 -179.22 -44.39 136.64
C GLU A 13 -178.72 -43.42 135.56
N VAL A 14 -179.05 -42.12 135.66
CA VAL A 14 -178.51 -41.08 134.78
C VAL A 14 -177.01 -40.91 134.99
N GLU A 15 -176.55 -40.98 136.24
CA GLU A 15 -175.12 -40.88 136.59
C GLU A 15 -174.33 -42.09 136.11
N ILE A 16 -174.86 -43.31 136.24
CA ILE A 16 -174.26 -44.54 135.71
C ILE A 16 -174.14 -44.44 134.18
N ARG A 17 -175.17 -43.95 133.49
CA ARG A 17 -175.14 -43.77 132.03
C ARG A 17 -174.10 -42.71 131.62
N ASN A 18 -174.03 -41.60 132.35
CA ASN A 18 -173.03 -40.55 132.15
C ASN A 18 -171.61 -41.06 132.42
N LEU A 19 -171.42 -41.92 133.42
CA LEU A 19 -170.14 -42.58 133.69
C LEU A 19 -169.77 -43.60 132.60
N GLN A 20 -170.74 -44.34 132.07
CA GLN A 20 -170.52 -45.24 130.93
C GLN A 20 -170.18 -44.47 129.64
N ASP A 21 -170.85 -43.34 129.38
CA ASP A 21 -170.53 -42.45 128.26
C ASP A 21 -169.15 -41.82 128.43
N LYS A 22 -168.79 -41.39 129.65
CA LYS A 22 -167.44 -40.92 129.97
C LYS A 22 -166.40 -42.01 129.83
N LEU A 23 -166.71 -43.25 130.20
CA LEU A 23 -165.79 -44.38 130.07
C LEU A 23 -165.56 -44.72 128.59
N THR A 24 -166.61 -44.76 127.78
CA THR A 24 -166.49 -45.02 126.35
C THR A 24 -165.80 -43.87 125.60
N ALA A 25 -166.05 -42.61 126.00
CA ALA A 25 -165.33 -41.45 125.48
C ALA A 25 -163.84 -41.47 125.88
N ASN A 26 -163.52 -41.78 127.13
CA ASN A 26 -162.14 -41.95 127.58
C ASN A 26 -161.45 -43.13 126.91
N GLN A 27 -162.15 -44.24 126.65
CA GLN A 27 -161.59 -45.37 125.93
C GLN A 27 -161.25 -45.00 124.49
N LYS A 28 -162.15 -44.29 123.80
CA LYS A 28 -161.89 -43.76 122.44
C LYS A 28 -160.74 -42.76 122.44
N ALA A 29 -160.68 -41.84 123.40
CA ALA A 29 -159.58 -40.88 123.53
C ALA A 29 -158.24 -41.57 123.83
N LEU A 30 -158.26 -42.62 124.66
CA LEU A 30 -157.10 -43.44 124.95
C LEU A 30 -156.61 -44.19 123.71
N ASP A 31 -157.51 -44.74 122.92
CA ASP A 31 -157.15 -45.47 121.69
C ASP A 31 -156.64 -44.53 120.59
N VAL A 32 -157.19 -43.30 120.49
CA VAL A 32 -156.64 -42.22 119.64
C VAL A 32 -155.25 -41.81 120.12
N SER A 33 -155.06 -41.58 121.42
CA SER A 33 -153.76 -41.23 121.99
C SER A 33 -152.72 -42.34 121.80
N LYS A 34 -153.11 -43.62 121.94
CA LYS A 34 -152.23 -44.75 121.61
C LYS A 34 -151.82 -44.76 120.13
N TRP A 35 -152.75 -44.47 119.23
CA TRP A 35 -152.47 -44.40 117.79
C TRP A 35 -151.57 -43.21 117.43
N GLU A 36 -151.79 -42.04 118.05
CA GLU A 36 -150.92 -40.86 117.92
C GLU A 36 -149.52 -41.12 118.46
N VAL A 37 -149.39 -41.73 119.65
CA VAL A 37 -148.10 -42.11 120.22
C VAL A 37 -147.39 -43.13 119.31
N HIS A 38 -148.11 -44.10 118.76
CA HIS A 38 -147.56 -45.03 117.79
C HIS A 38 -147.06 -44.32 116.53
N ASN A 39 -147.84 -43.38 115.98
CA ASN A 39 -147.44 -42.61 114.81
C ASN A 39 -146.27 -41.67 115.09
N LEU A 40 -146.26 -40.96 116.22
CA LEU A 40 -145.13 -40.14 116.65
C LEU A 40 -143.87 -40.99 116.84
N LYS A 41 -144.00 -42.20 117.40
CA LYS A 41 -142.89 -43.14 117.53
C LYS A 41 -142.38 -43.62 116.18
N LYS A 42 -143.27 -43.87 115.22
CA LYS A 42 -142.93 -44.19 113.83
C LYS A 42 -142.20 -43.02 113.15
N SER A 43 -142.75 -41.81 113.19
CA SER A 43 -142.14 -40.62 112.61
C SER A 43 -140.79 -40.28 113.29
N SER A 44 -140.67 -40.47 114.60
CA SER A 44 -139.39 -40.33 115.32
C SER A 44 -138.36 -41.34 114.82
N SER A 45 -138.76 -42.60 114.61
CA SER A 45 -137.85 -43.63 114.08
C SER A 45 -137.42 -43.36 112.63
N GLU A 46 -138.30 -42.77 111.80
CA GLU A 46 -137.98 -42.36 110.43
C GLU A 46 -137.03 -41.15 110.40
N LEU A 47 -137.25 -40.16 111.29
CA LEU A 47 -136.36 -39.01 111.48
C LEU A 47 -134.98 -39.45 111.99
N ASP A 48 -134.93 -40.35 112.96
CA ASP A 48 -133.68 -40.93 113.46
C ASP A 48 -132.94 -41.69 112.36
N GLY A 49 -133.67 -42.44 111.52
CA GLY A 49 -133.12 -43.09 110.34
C GLY A 49 -132.54 -42.09 109.33
N SER A 50 -133.26 -41.02 109.03
CA SER A 50 -132.83 -39.96 108.11
C SER A 50 -131.61 -39.18 108.64
N LEU A 51 -131.60 -38.86 109.93
CA LEU A 51 -130.47 -38.22 110.61
C LEU A 51 -129.24 -39.11 110.58
N ARG A 52 -129.42 -40.42 110.82
CA ARG A 52 -128.33 -41.41 110.73
C ARG A 52 -127.76 -41.48 109.31
N ASN A 53 -128.62 -41.51 108.30
CA ASN A 53 -128.21 -41.52 106.89
C ASN A 53 -127.44 -40.24 106.53
N SER A 54 -127.98 -39.07 106.84
CA SER A 54 -127.31 -37.78 106.61
C SER A 54 -125.96 -37.69 107.31
N LYS A 55 -125.84 -38.21 108.53
CA LYS A 55 -124.56 -38.27 109.26
C LYS A 55 -123.55 -39.24 108.64
N GLU A 56 -124.02 -40.32 108.00
CA GLU A 56 -123.16 -41.25 107.25
C GLU A 56 -122.71 -40.64 105.92
N GLU A 57 -123.61 -39.98 105.20
CA GLU A 57 -123.30 -39.22 103.97
C GLU A 57 -122.30 -38.10 104.25
N ALA A 58 -122.48 -37.32 105.33
CA ALA A 58 -121.51 -36.32 105.75
C ALA A 58 -120.13 -36.93 106.09
N ARG A 59 -120.11 -38.12 106.73
CA ARG A 59 -118.85 -38.83 107.04
C ARG A 59 -118.15 -39.37 105.80
N THR A 60 -118.90 -39.93 104.85
CA THR A 60 -118.34 -40.41 103.58
C THR A 60 -117.82 -39.26 102.73
N ALA A 61 -118.56 -38.14 102.64
CA ALA A 61 -118.11 -36.92 101.96
C ALA A 61 -116.88 -36.28 102.63
N GLN A 62 -116.83 -36.27 103.97
CA GLN A 62 -115.64 -35.82 104.69
C GLN A 62 -114.44 -36.74 104.42
N SER A 63 -114.66 -38.05 104.37
CA SER A 63 -113.59 -39.02 104.11
C SER A 63 -113.06 -38.90 102.68
N SER A 64 -113.93 -38.69 101.70
CA SER A 64 -113.51 -38.46 100.32
C SER A 64 -112.77 -37.13 100.15
N LEU A 65 -113.20 -36.06 100.84
CA LEU A 65 -112.48 -34.79 100.85
C LEU A 65 -111.08 -34.94 101.46
N MET A 66 -110.94 -35.68 102.56
CA MET A 66 -109.63 -35.97 103.16
C MET A 66 -108.74 -36.77 102.21
N ALA A 67 -109.27 -37.80 101.57
CA ALA A 67 -108.53 -38.60 100.58
C ALA A 67 -108.09 -37.75 99.36
N PHE A 68 -108.94 -36.84 98.89
CA PHE A 68 -108.61 -35.92 97.81
C PHE A 68 -107.51 -34.92 98.20
N LYS A 69 -107.57 -34.34 99.40
CA LYS A 69 -106.51 -33.46 99.93
C LYS A 69 -105.18 -34.23 100.07
N GLU A 70 -105.22 -35.50 100.47
CA GLU A 70 -104.03 -36.37 100.51
C GLU A 70 -103.42 -36.58 99.12
N GLN A 71 -104.22 -36.88 98.10
CA GLN A 71 -103.74 -37.06 96.73
C GLN A 71 -103.11 -35.79 96.15
N ILE A 72 -103.70 -34.63 96.41
CA ILE A 72 -103.10 -33.36 95.96
C ILE A 72 -101.78 -33.11 96.68
N ALA A 73 -101.73 -33.36 98.00
CA ALA A 73 -100.51 -33.17 98.77
C ALA A 73 -99.37 -34.09 98.29
N THR A 74 -99.66 -35.34 97.91
CA THR A 74 -98.64 -36.25 97.37
C THR A 74 -98.15 -35.82 95.99
N LEU A 75 -99.04 -35.35 95.10
CA LEU A 75 -98.66 -34.85 93.77
C LEU A 75 -97.81 -33.57 93.83
N LEU A 76 -98.11 -32.68 94.78
CA LEU A 76 -97.37 -31.43 94.98
C LEU A 76 -96.07 -31.62 95.78
N SER A 77 -95.93 -32.76 96.46
CA SER A 77 -94.71 -33.15 97.12
C SER A 77 -93.66 -33.52 96.08
N SER A 78 -92.46 -32.96 96.21
CA SER A 78 -91.32 -33.31 95.39
C SER A 78 -90.18 -33.80 96.29
N GLY A 79 -89.11 -34.35 95.71
CA GLY A 79 -87.97 -34.88 96.49
C GLY A 79 -87.31 -33.87 97.44
N ALA A 80 -87.64 -32.57 97.34
CA ALA A 80 -87.12 -31.51 98.19
C ALA A 80 -88.15 -30.94 99.20
N ALA A 81 -89.44 -31.25 99.09
CA ALA A 81 -90.48 -30.67 99.96
C ALA A 81 -91.70 -31.59 100.10
N THR A 82 -92.07 -31.90 101.34
CA THR A 82 -93.26 -32.69 101.70
C THR A 82 -94.42 -31.76 102.06
N VAL A 83 -95.55 -31.91 101.37
CA VAL A 83 -96.76 -31.10 101.57
C VAL A 83 -97.72 -31.84 102.49
N LYS A 84 -98.31 -31.14 103.46
CA LYS A 84 -99.36 -31.71 104.33
C LYS A 84 -100.70 -31.71 103.59
N SER A 85 -101.56 -32.69 103.87
CA SER A 85 -102.94 -32.77 103.34
C SER A 85 -103.91 -31.76 103.95
N SER A 86 -103.41 -30.55 104.26
CA SER A 86 -104.21 -29.39 104.62
C SER A 86 -104.31 -28.44 103.44
N GLU A 87 -105.48 -27.83 103.28
CA GLU A 87 -105.76 -26.91 102.19
C GLU A 87 -104.82 -25.71 102.15
N LYS A 88 -104.47 -25.17 103.33
CA LYS A 88 -103.50 -24.09 103.46
C LYS A 88 -102.11 -24.50 102.93
N ALA A 89 -101.62 -25.69 103.29
CA ALA A 89 -100.31 -26.16 102.85
C ALA A 89 -100.25 -26.45 101.35
N ILE A 90 -101.36 -26.96 100.78
CA ILE A 90 -101.52 -27.17 99.34
C ILE A 90 -101.47 -25.84 98.59
N LEU A 91 -102.22 -24.82 99.05
CA LEU A 91 -102.24 -23.50 98.43
C LEU A 91 -100.89 -22.79 98.52
N GLU A 92 -100.24 -22.82 99.69
CA GLU A 92 -98.89 -22.26 99.88
C GLU A 92 -97.88 -22.91 98.92
N ARG A 93 -97.96 -24.23 98.73
CA ARG A 93 -97.09 -24.93 97.79
C ARG A 93 -97.34 -24.55 96.34
N ILE A 94 -98.60 -24.43 95.92
CA ILE A 94 -98.95 -24.00 94.56
C ILE A 94 -98.41 -22.59 94.30
N GLN A 95 -98.60 -21.67 95.26
CA GLN A 95 -98.06 -20.31 95.16
C GLN A 95 -96.54 -20.31 95.07
N GLU A 96 -95.85 -21.11 95.89
CA GLU A 96 -94.39 -21.24 95.83
C GLU A 96 -93.89 -21.75 94.47
N ILE A 97 -94.56 -22.76 93.90
CA ILE A 97 -94.23 -23.31 92.57
C ILE A 97 -94.42 -22.24 91.50
N ASN A 98 -95.54 -21.50 91.52
CA ASN A 98 -95.80 -20.43 90.56
C ASN A 98 -94.76 -19.32 90.65
N CYS A 99 -94.41 -18.85 91.86
CA CYS A 99 -93.33 -17.86 92.04
C CYS A 99 -91.97 -18.38 91.50
N LYS A 100 -91.68 -19.67 91.68
CA LYS A 100 -90.47 -20.30 91.14
C LYS A 100 -90.50 -20.43 89.62
N GLU A 101 -91.66 -20.65 89.03
CA GLU A 101 -91.85 -20.67 87.58
C GLU A 101 -91.66 -19.28 86.98
N GLU A 102 -92.34 -18.26 87.52
CA GLU A 102 -92.19 -16.86 87.08
C GLU A 102 -90.72 -16.39 87.17
N SER A 103 -90.02 -16.70 88.27
CA SER A 103 -88.61 -16.35 88.42
C SER A 103 -87.70 -17.09 87.41
N LYS A 104 -87.99 -18.35 87.06
CA LYS A 104 -87.28 -19.06 85.98
C LYS A 104 -87.59 -18.47 84.62
N GLU A 105 -88.84 -18.09 84.36
CA GLU A 105 -89.24 -17.46 83.10
C GLU A 105 -88.52 -16.12 82.88
N ILE A 106 -88.38 -15.31 83.94
CA ILE A 106 -87.55 -14.11 83.92
C ILE A 106 -86.08 -14.45 83.61
N MET A 107 -85.53 -15.51 84.24
CA MET A 107 -84.14 -15.93 84.01
C MET A 107 -83.92 -16.44 82.57
N VAL A 108 -84.85 -17.23 82.03
CA VAL A 108 -84.83 -17.70 80.64
C VAL A 108 -84.88 -16.52 79.69
N SER A 109 -85.80 -15.59 79.89
CA SER A 109 -85.89 -14.36 79.09
C SER A 109 -84.58 -13.56 79.12
N GLN A 110 -83.94 -13.46 80.29
CA GLN A 110 -82.62 -12.81 80.41
C GLN A 110 -81.54 -13.54 79.62
N LEU A 111 -81.48 -14.88 79.71
CA LEU A 111 -80.51 -15.68 78.95
C LEU A 111 -80.76 -15.59 77.44
N GLU A 112 -82.00 -15.61 76.99
CA GLU A 112 -82.36 -15.42 75.58
C GLU A 112 -81.90 -14.06 75.05
N THR A 113 -82.09 -12.98 75.84
CA THR A 113 -81.58 -11.66 75.45
C THR A 113 -80.05 -11.61 75.41
N GLN A 114 -79.35 -12.33 76.29
CA GLN A 114 -77.89 -12.43 76.26
C GLN A 114 -77.40 -13.22 75.04
N ILE A 115 -78.05 -14.35 74.72
CA ILE A 115 -77.76 -15.16 73.53
C ILE A 115 -77.96 -14.30 72.28
N ALA A 116 -79.08 -13.58 72.16
CA ALA A 116 -79.34 -12.72 71.01
C ALA A 116 -78.26 -11.62 70.85
N LYS A 117 -77.83 -10.98 71.95
CA LYS A 117 -76.74 -10.00 71.94
C LYS A 117 -75.41 -10.60 71.50
N LEU A 118 -75.06 -11.78 72.01
CA LEU A 118 -73.81 -12.46 71.65
C LEU A 118 -73.82 -12.93 70.19
N THR A 119 -74.95 -13.46 69.70
CA THR A 119 -75.11 -13.86 68.30
C THR A 119 -74.96 -12.65 67.38
N ALA A 120 -75.62 -11.54 67.67
CA ALA A 120 -75.49 -10.30 66.89
C ALA A 120 -74.05 -9.75 66.91
N ALA A 121 -73.36 -9.84 68.05
CA ALA A 121 -71.95 -9.44 68.15
C ALA A 121 -71.03 -10.34 67.31
N LEU A 122 -71.27 -11.66 67.33
CA LEU A 122 -70.51 -12.62 66.54
C LEU A 122 -70.71 -12.40 65.03
N GLU A 123 -71.95 -12.22 64.59
CA GLU A 123 -72.27 -11.92 63.18
C GLU A 123 -71.57 -10.64 62.70
N ASN A 124 -71.61 -9.58 63.52
CA ASN A 124 -70.89 -8.33 63.23
C ASN A 124 -69.38 -8.55 63.14
N GLN A 125 -68.80 -9.33 64.06
CA GLN A 125 -67.37 -9.63 64.05
C GLN A 125 -66.96 -10.44 62.81
N THR A 126 -67.77 -11.43 62.41
CA THR A 126 -67.54 -12.23 61.19
C THR A 126 -67.58 -11.34 59.96
N LYS A 127 -68.55 -10.43 59.87
CA LYS A 127 -68.65 -9.46 58.77
C LYS A 127 -67.41 -8.57 58.68
N LEU A 128 -66.99 -7.97 59.80
CA LEU A 128 -65.79 -7.13 59.85
C LEU A 128 -64.53 -7.90 59.45
N TYR A 129 -64.39 -9.15 59.89
CA TYR A 129 -63.27 -10.01 59.51
C TYR A 129 -63.25 -10.26 58.00
N GLN A 130 -64.41 -10.53 57.40
CA GLN A 130 -64.52 -10.77 55.96
C GLN A 130 -64.20 -9.50 55.14
N GLU A 131 -64.68 -8.33 55.58
CA GLU A 131 -64.33 -7.04 54.98
C GLU A 131 -62.82 -6.73 55.08
N ALA A 132 -62.20 -7.04 56.22
CA ALA A 132 -60.76 -6.89 56.40
C ALA A 132 -59.96 -7.83 55.48
N LEU A 133 -60.41 -9.07 55.33
CA LEU A 133 -59.81 -10.07 54.45
C LEU A 133 -59.89 -9.64 52.97
N GLU A 134 -61.04 -9.14 52.52
CA GLU A 134 -61.19 -8.60 51.17
C GLU A 134 -60.31 -7.39 50.91
N ARG A 135 -60.20 -6.48 51.89
CA ARG A 135 -59.31 -5.33 51.80
C ARG A 135 -57.84 -5.76 51.72
N SER A 136 -57.43 -6.76 52.50
CA SER A 136 -56.10 -7.36 52.45
C SER A 136 -55.79 -7.94 51.06
N ARG A 137 -56.70 -8.76 50.50
CA ARG A 137 -56.55 -9.34 49.16
C ARG A 137 -56.44 -8.29 48.07
N LYS A 138 -57.20 -7.18 48.17
CA LYS A 138 -57.08 -6.06 47.22
C LYS A 138 -55.73 -5.37 47.33
N ALA A 139 -55.25 -5.12 48.55
CA ALA A 139 -53.93 -4.53 48.78
C ALA A 139 -52.79 -5.43 48.27
N GLU A 140 -52.88 -6.74 48.48
CA GLU A 140 -51.92 -7.74 47.99
C GLU A 140 -51.83 -7.73 46.46
N LYS A 141 -52.97 -7.75 45.75
CA LYS A 141 -53.00 -7.63 44.29
C LYS A 141 -52.37 -6.32 43.79
N CYS A 142 -52.68 -5.20 44.45
CA CYS A 142 -52.04 -3.93 44.11
C CYS A 142 -50.52 -3.99 44.33
N SER A 143 -50.08 -4.59 45.44
CA SER A 143 -48.65 -4.77 45.73
C SER A 143 -47.95 -5.60 44.67
N GLU A 144 -48.56 -6.71 44.23
CA GLU A 144 -48.04 -7.56 43.16
C GLU A 144 -47.89 -6.76 41.85
N THR A 145 -48.93 -6.01 41.46
CA THR A 145 -48.84 -5.17 40.25
C THR A 145 -47.78 -4.08 40.33
N PHE A 146 -47.58 -3.46 41.50
CA PHE A 146 -46.50 -2.48 41.68
C PHE A 146 -45.13 -3.14 41.66
N GLN A 147 -44.99 -4.34 42.21
CA GLN A 147 -43.74 -5.10 42.18
C GLN A 147 -43.35 -5.47 40.74
N ASP A 148 -44.31 -5.90 39.93
CA ASP A 148 -44.08 -6.20 38.51
C ASP A 148 -43.66 -4.95 37.72
N GLN A 149 -44.32 -3.82 37.95
CA GLN A 149 -43.96 -2.53 37.33
C GLN A 149 -42.57 -2.06 37.76
N LEU A 150 -42.25 -2.20 39.05
CA LEU A 150 -40.96 -1.81 39.59
C LEU A 150 -39.85 -2.65 38.95
N LYS A 151 -40.03 -3.98 38.88
CA LYS A 151 -39.08 -4.88 38.24
C LYS A 151 -38.86 -4.55 36.76
N HIS A 152 -39.94 -4.27 36.02
CA HIS A 152 -39.85 -3.85 34.62
C HIS A 152 -39.04 -2.56 34.46
N LEU A 153 -39.27 -1.57 35.32
CA LEU A 153 -38.52 -0.30 35.30
C LEU A 153 -37.05 -0.50 35.70
N GLU A 154 -36.74 -1.40 36.63
CA GLU A 154 -35.37 -1.78 36.96
C GLU A 154 -34.66 -2.42 35.77
N ASP A 155 -35.33 -3.33 35.05
CA ASP A 155 -34.80 -3.97 33.84
C ASP A 155 -34.56 -2.95 32.71
N GLU A 156 -35.50 -2.01 32.48
CA GLU A 156 -35.33 -0.93 31.52
C GLU A 156 -34.17 0.00 31.90
N LEU A 157 -34.06 0.36 33.19
CA LEU A 157 -32.98 1.20 33.70
C LEU A 157 -31.62 0.53 33.43
N LEU A 158 -31.48 -0.74 33.82
CA LEU A 158 -30.27 -1.54 33.58
C LEU A 158 -29.91 -1.60 32.09
N SER A 159 -30.90 -1.81 31.22
CA SER A 159 -30.71 -1.79 29.76
C SER A 159 -30.15 -0.44 29.28
N VAL A 160 -30.71 0.67 29.76
CA VAL A 160 -30.22 2.02 29.45
C VAL A 160 -28.80 2.24 29.95
N GLU A 161 -28.46 1.75 31.15
CA GLU A 161 -27.11 1.88 31.69
C GLU A 161 -26.07 1.14 30.83
N LEU A 162 -26.38 -0.09 30.42
CA LEU A 162 -25.53 -0.88 29.53
C LEU A 162 -25.35 -0.20 28.17
N MET A 163 -26.41 0.36 27.60
CA MET A 163 -26.35 1.11 26.33
C MET A 163 -25.51 2.38 26.46
N ARG A 164 -25.65 3.11 27.58
CA ARG A 164 -24.86 4.31 27.88
C ARG A 164 -23.38 3.98 28.00
N ASP A 165 -23.03 2.89 28.67
CA ASP A 165 -21.64 2.44 28.81
C ASP A 165 -21.07 1.98 27.46
N GLY A 166 -21.86 1.29 26.65
CA GLY A 166 -21.52 0.95 25.26
C GLY A 166 -21.22 2.19 24.41
N LEU A 167 -22.09 3.21 24.48
CA LEU A 167 -21.88 4.47 23.77
C LEU A 167 -20.65 5.22 24.27
N LYS A 168 -20.38 5.21 25.58
CA LYS A 168 -19.18 5.82 26.18
C LYS A 168 -17.90 5.14 25.67
N LEU A 169 -17.89 3.81 25.57
CA LEU A 169 -16.76 3.06 25.02
C LEU A 169 -16.55 3.39 23.54
N GLU A 170 -17.62 3.45 22.75
CA GLU A 170 -17.52 3.77 21.33
C GLU A 170 -17.04 5.22 21.10
N LYS A 171 -17.53 6.17 21.90
CA LYS A 171 -17.02 7.55 21.93
C LYS A 171 -15.51 7.59 22.22
N GLN A 172 -15.01 6.80 23.17
CA GLN A 172 -13.58 6.74 23.47
C GLN A 172 -12.76 6.20 22.29
N LYS A 173 -13.25 5.17 21.57
CA LYS A 173 -12.58 4.67 20.36
C LYS A 173 -12.54 5.72 19.27
N TYR A 174 -13.67 6.40 19.03
CA TYR A 174 -13.77 7.46 18.04
C TYR A 174 -12.81 8.63 18.35
N LEU A 175 -12.73 9.06 19.61
CA LEU A 175 -11.79 10.10 20.03
C LEU A 175 -10.32 9.70 19.80
N LYS A 176 -9.95 8.46 20.14
CA LYS A 176 -8.60 7.95 19.87
C LYS A 176 -8.28 7.92 18.37
N LEU A 177 -9.24 7.56 17.52
CA LEU A 177 -9.07 7.59 16.06
C LEU A 177 -8.81 9.02 15.58
N LEU A 178 -9.60 10.00 16.07
CA LEU A 178 -9.41 11.41 15.74
C LEU A 178 -8.05 11.94 16.19
N GLU A 179 -7.59 11.59 17.39
CA GLU A 179 -6.24 11.92 17.86
C GLU A 179 -5.16 11.37 16.92
N GLN A 180 -5.28 10.10 16.51
CA GLN A 180 -4.33 9.49 15.57
C GLN A 180 -4.34 10.17 14.20
N LEU A 181 -5.51 10.55 13.69
CA LEU A 181 -5.63 11.26 12.42
C LEU A 181 -4.99 12.64 12.51
N ASN A 182 -5.20 13.36 13.60
CA ASN A 182 -4.60 14.66 13.84
C ASN A 182 -3.08 14.59 13.88
N GLU A 183 -2.51 13.60 14.59
CA GLU A 183 -1.06 13.41 14.65
C GLU A 183 -0.49 13.14 13.25
N LYS A 184 -1.13 12.23 12.48
CA LYS A 184 -0.68 11.89 11.12
C LYS A 184 -0.79 13.06 10.15
N MET A 185 -1.81 13.89 10.30
CA MET A 185 -2.05 15.05 9.45
C MET A 185 -1.33 16.32 9.92
N LYS A 186 -0.68 16.26 11.09
CA LYS A 186 -0.02 17.37 11.79
C LYS A 186 -1.00 18.51 12.12
N LEU A 187 -2.17 18.14 12.64
CA LEU A 187 -3.24 19.04 13.04
C LEU A 187 -3.38 19.17 14.56
N ASP A 188 -2.44 18.65 15.35
CA ASP A 188 -2.55 18.58 16.82
C ASP A 188 -2.81 19.94 17.49
N SER A 189 -2.14 21.00 17.02
CA SER A 189 -2.35 22.35 17.54
C SER A 189 -3.72 22.93 17.17
N LEU A 190 -4.21 22.62 15.97
CA LEU A 190 -5.52 23.07 15.50
C LEU A 190 -6.63 22.31 16.21
N ALA A 191 -6.48 21.00 16.38
CA ALA A 191 -7.43 20.15 17.10
C ALA A 191 -7.67 20.61 18.54
N ALA A 192 -6.63 21.14 19.20
CA ALA A 192 -6.74 21.72 20.54
C ALA A 192 -7.56 23.02 20.59
N GLU A 193 -7.67 23.75 19.47
CA GLU A 193 -8.32 25.06 19.39
C GLU A 193 -9.77 24.98 18.87
N VAL A 194 -10.05 24.15 17.87
CA VAL A 194 -11.34 24.20 17.15
C VAL A 194 -12.42 23.25 17.73
N GLY A 195 -12.05 22.41 18.71
CA GLY A 195 -12.97 21.46 19.35
C GLY A 195 -13.39 20.31 18.42
N LEU A 196 -14.09 19.31 18.98
CA LEU A 196 -14.38 18.05 18.27
C LEU A 196 -15.25 18.20 17.01
N ASP A 197 -16.22 19.10 17.04
CA ASP A 197 -17.18 19.26 15.94
C ASP A 197 -16.51 19.73 14.65
N MET A 198 -15.55 20.65 14.77
CA MET A 198 -14.82 21.22 13.62
C MET A 198 -13.54 20.45 13.31
N ASN A 199 -13.05 19.63 14.24
CA ASN A 199 -11.85 18.82 14.04
C ASN A 199 -12.00 17.86 12.85
N MET A 200 -13.18 17.27 12.67
CA MET A 200 -13.44 16.40 11.52
C MET A 200 -13.37 17.17 10.20
N ASP A 201 -13.95 18.36 10.13
CA ASP A 201 -13.91 19.21 8.94
C ASP A 201 -12.47 19.68 8.63
N ALA A 202 -11.68 19.97 9.67
CA ALA A 202 -10.26 20.30 9.52
C ALA A 202 -9.44 19.14 8.97
N ILE A 203 -9.67 17.91 9.46
CA ILE A 203 -9.08 16.67 8.94
C ILE A 203 -9.46 16.50 7.46
N LEU A 204 -10.74 16.64 7.12
CA LEU A 204 -11.21 16.51 5.73
C LEU A 204 -10.56 17.53 4.79
N ALA A 205 -10.56 18.81 5.17
CA ALA A 205 -9.91 19.86 4.39
C ALA A 205 -8.41 19.60 4.20
N ARG A 206 -7.75 19.05 5.22
CA ARG A 206 -6.32 18.68 5.15
C ARG A 206 -6.08 17.50 4.21
N VAL A 207 -6.94 16.48 4.21
CA VAL A 207 -6.88 15.37 3.25
C VAL A 207 -7.00 15.89 1.82
N GLU A 208 -8.00 16.71 1.54
CA GLU A 208 -8.18 17.29 0.21
C GLU A 208 -6.97 18.12 -0.23
N GLN A 209 -6.36 18.87 0.69
CA GLN A 209 -5.13 19.61 0.42
C GLN A 209 -3.96 18.69 0.08
N LEU A 210 -3.74 17.62 0.86
CA LEU A 210 -2.66 16.66 0.63
C LEU A 210 -2.83 15.95 -0.72
N VAL A 211 -4.06 15.56 -1.07
CA VAL A 211 -4.36 14.95 -2.37
C VAL A 211 -4.02 15.89 -3.54
N LYS A 212 -4.35 17.19 -3.41
CA LYS A 212 -4.00 18.18 -4.43
C LYS A 212 -2.48 18.33 -4.58
N LEU A 213 -1.77 18.46 -3.46
CA LEU A 213 -0.31 18.59 -3.45
C LEU A 213 0.39 17.36 -4.06
N GLU A 214 -0.09 16.15 -3.77
CA GLU A 214 0.43 14.92 -4.37
C GLU A 214 0.14 14.86 -5.87
N GLY A 215 -1.08 15.25 -6.29
CA GLY A 215 -1.44 15.37 -7.70
C GLY A 215 -0.52 16.32 -8.47
N ASP A 216 -0.26 17.52 -7.92
CA ASP A 216 0.63 18.51 -8.53
C ASP A 216 2.07 17.98 -8.64
N ALA A 217 2.58 17.35 -7.58
CA ALA A 217 3.92 16.74 -7.58
C ALA A 217 4.05 15.62 -8.63
N VAL A 218 3.00 14.80 -8.83
CA VAL A 218 2.96 13.78 -9.88
C VAL A 218 3.00 14.41 -11.27
N ILE A 219 2.25 15.49 -11.50
CA ILE A 219 2.23 16.21 -12.78
C ILE A 219 3.61 16.83 -13.07
N GLU A 220 4.24 17.45 -12.07
CA GLU A 220 5.58 18.02 -12.19
C GLU A 220 6.61 16.94 -12.51
N ASN A 221 6.60 15.82 -11.78
CA ASN A 221 7.48 14.68 -12.03
C ASN A 221 7.31 14.10 -13.44
N LYS A 222 6.06 13.97 -13.91
CA LYS A 222 5.76 13.54 -15.29
C LYS A 222 6.35 14.49 -16.33
N THR A 223 6.24 15.79 -16.07
CA THR A 223 6.79 16.84 -16.95
C THR A 223 8.31 16.81 -16.98
N MET A 224 8.94 16.71 -15.80
CA MET A 224 10.39 16.57 -15.66
C MET A 224 10.90 15.31 -16.37
N ALA A 225 10.26 14.16 -16.16
CA ALA A 225 10.60 12.90 -16.83
C ALA A 225 10.51 13.02 -18.36
N TYR A 226 9.48 13.68 -18.88
CA TYR A 226 9.35 13.94 -20.32
C TYR A 226 10.50 14.82 -20.84
N SER A 227 10.86 15.88 -20.10
CA SER A 227 11.98 16.77 -20.45
C SER A 227 13.32 16.03 -20.48
N LEU A 228 13.57 15.16 -19.50
CA LEU A 228 14.77 14.32 -19.41
C LEU A 228 14.81 13.32 -20.55
N ARG A 229 13.69 12.68 -20.88
CA ARG A 229 13.58 11.76 -22.02
C ARG A 229 13.93 12.46 -23.34
N ARG A 230 13.48 13.71 -23.52
CA ARG A 230 13.83 14.52 -24.70
C ARG A 230 15.33 14.84 -24.73
N LYS A 231 15.91 15.32 -23.63
CA LYS A 231 17.36 15.58 -23.53
C LYS A 231 18.19 14.32 -23.82
N LEU A 232 17.79 13.18 -23.28
CA LEU A 232 18.43 11.89 -23.53
C LEU A 232 18.38 11.52 -25.02
N LYS A 233 17.23 11.71 -25.69
CA LYS A 233 17.11 11.46 -27.13
C LYS A 233 18.09 12.32 -27.92
N THR A 234 18.17 13.61 -27.64
CA THR A 234 19.09 14.52 -28.33
C THR A 234 20.56 14.17 -28.07
N GLN A 235 20.93 13.77 -26.86
CA GLN A 235 22.30 13.33 -26.56
C GLN A 235 22.65 12.02 -27.29
N LYS A 236 21.72 11.08 -27.41
CA LYS A 236 21.91 9.86 -28.21
C LYS A 236 22.14 10.18 -29.69
N GLU A 237 21.29 11.00 -30.30
CA GLU A 237 21.44 11.43 -31.70
C GLU A 237 22.79 12.12 -31.93
N ARG A 238 23.24 12.96 -30.99
CA ARG A 238 24.56 13.61 -31.05
C ARG A 238 25.71 12.60 -30.98
N LEU A 239 25.62 11.62 -30.08
CA LEU A 239 26.63 10.57 -29.92
C LEU A 239 26.73 9.72 -31.20
N GLU A 240 25.59 9.28 -31.74
CA GLU A 240 25.53 8.51 -33.00
C GLU A 240 26.15 9.30 -34.17
N SER A 241 25.89 10.61 -34.26
CA SER A 241 26.52 11.48 -35.25
C SER A 241 28.05 11.59 -35.07
N GLN A 242 28.52 11.72 -33.83
CA GLN A 242 29.96 11.75 -33.53
C GLN A 242 30.63 10.42 -33.84
N GLU A 243 29.97 9.29 -33.55
CA GLU A 243 30.46 7.95 -33.86
C GLU A 243 30.57 7.74 -35.38
N LEU A 244 29.59 8.20 -36.15
CA LEU A 244 29.66 8.20 -37.62
C LEU A 244 30.87 9.02 -38.12
N HIS A 245 31.11 10.21 -37.56
CA HIS A 245 32.26 11.03 -37.93
C HIS A 245 33.59 10.36 -37.55
N MET A 246 33.68 9.75 -36.37
CA MET A 246 34.86 8.99 -35.95
C MET A 246 35.12 7.80 -36.88
N ASN A 247 34.09 7.09 -37.32
CA ASN A 247 34.23 5.99 -38.27
C ASN A 247 34.73 6.48 -39.64
N LEU A 248 34.23 7.61 -40.15
CA LEU A 248 34.74 8.24 -41.38
C LEU A 248 36.21 8.66 -41.25
N LEU A 249 36.60 9.26 -40.12
CA LEU A 249 37.99 9.62 -39.88
C LEU A 249 38.89 8.39 -39.79
N ARG A 250 38.46 7.32 -39.10
CA ARG A 250 39.19 6.05 -39.06
C ARG A 250 39.39 5.49 -40.47
N GLN A 251 38.34 5.46 -41.30
CA GLN A 251 38.44 5.04 -42.71
C GLN A 251 39.42 5.92 -43.50
N LYS A 252 39.39 7.24 -43.32
CA LYS A 252 40.29 8.16 -44.01
C LYS A 252 41.75 7.96 -43.58
N ILE A 253 42.00 7.70 -42.30
CA ILE A 253 43.34 7.36 -41.79
C ILE A 253 43.84 6.08 -42.46
N THR A 254 43.03 5.02 -42.48
CA THR A 254 43.40 3.76 -43.15
C THR A 254 43.73 3.99 -44.64
N GLN A 255 42.92 4.77 -45.36
CA GLN A 255 43.20 5.12 -46.75
C GLN A 255 44.53 5.89 -46.91
N LEU A 256 44.80 6.87 -46.04
CA LEU A 256 46.05 7.64 -46.09
C LEU A 256 47.27 6.78 -45.73
N GLU A 257 47.14 5.82 -44.82
CA GLU A 257 48.17 4.86 -44.49
C GLU A 257 48.48 3.94 -45.68
N GLU A 258 47.47 3.43 -46.37
CA GLU A 258 47.61 2.67 -47.62
C GLU A 258 48.30 3.51 -48.71
N GLU A 259 47.83 4.74 -48.97
CA GLU A 259 48.45 5.66 -49.93
C GLU A 259 49.93 5.95 -49.60
N LYS A 260 50.25 6.14 -48.31
CA LYS A 260 51.62 6.35 -47.83
C LYS A 260 52.49 5.11 -48.08
N GLN A 261 51.98 3.91 -47.80
CA GLN A 261 52.69 2.65 -48.08
C GLN A 261 53.00 2.52 -49.57
N VAL A 262 52.01 2.78 -50.44
CA VAL A 262 52.21 2.77 -51.91
C VAL A 262 53.25 3.81 -52.34
N ARG A 263 53.16 5.06 -51.86
CA ARG A 263 54.16 6.09 -52.18
C ARG A 263 55.57 5.72 -51.72
N THR A 264 55.68 5.10 -50.54
CA THR A 264 56.97 4.64 -50.00
C THR A 264 57.55 3.53 -50.89
N ALA A 265 56.73 2.56 -51.32
CA ALA A 265 57.15 1.53 -52.26
C ALA A 265 57.62 2.13 -53.60
N LEU A 266 56.86 3.06 -54.18
CA LEU A 266 57.25 3.76 -55.42
C LEU A 266 58.54 4.57 -55.28
N ALA A 267 58.79 5.16 -54.10
CA ALA A 267 60.06 5.87 -53.84
C ALA A 267 61.25 4.91 -53.85
N VAL A 268 61.10 3.72 -53.24
CA VAL A 268 62.12 2.66 -53.27
C VAL A 268 62.37 2.20 -54.71
N GLU A 269 61.33 1.91 -55.49
CA GLU A 269 61.47 1.54 -56.91
C GLU A 269 62.18 2.63 -57.73
N ARG A 270 61.85 3.91 -57.48
CA ARG A 270 62.52 5.04 -58.13
C ARG A 270 64.00 5.11 -57.76
N ASP A 271 64.34 4.92 -56.50
CA ASP A 271 65.74 4.95 -56.04
C ASP A 271 66.54 3.78 -56.63
N GLU A 272 65.93 2.59 -56.73
CA GLU A 272 66.51 1.44 -57.44
C GLU A 272 66.73 1.74 -58.93
N ALA A 273 65.75 2.33 -59.61
CA ALA A 273 65.86 2.75 -61.00
C ALA A 273 66.96 3.81 -61.19
N ASN A 274 67.03 4.81 -60.30
CA ASN A 274 68.07 5.84 -60.31
C ASN A 274 69.46 5.24 -60.09
N LEU A 275 69.59 4.27 -59.18
CA LEU A 275 70.83 3.54 -58.96
C LEU A 275 71.25 2.77 -60.22
N ALA A 276 70.31 2.13 -60.92
CA ALA A 276 70.55 1.49 -62.21
C ALA A 276 71.01 2.49 -63.27
N VAL A 277 70.35 3.65 -63.39
CA VAL A 277 70.74 4.74 -64.29
C VAL A 277 72.15 5.27 -63.97
N ARG A 278 72.51 5.44 -62.69
CA ARG A 278 73.88 5.84 -62.30
C ARG A 278 74.92 4.78 -62.66
N LYS A 279 74.61 3.50 -62.50
CA LYS A 279 75.49 2.39 -62.95
C LYS A 279 75.69 2.44 -64.47
N LEU A 280 74.61 2.64 -65.23
CA LEU A 280 74.68 2.78 -66.68
C LEU A 280 75.47 4.03 -67.10
N HIS A 281 75.27 5.18 -66.45
CA HIS A 281 76.08 6.39 -66.70
C HIS A 281 77.57 6.14 -66.46
N LYS A 282 77.96 5.50 -65.35
CA LYS A 282 79.36 5.12 -65.11
C LYS A 282 79.91 4.20 -66.20
N MET A 283 79.08 3.31 -66.74
CA MET A 283 79.47 2.46 -67.87
C MET A 283 79.66 3.28 -69.14
N ILE A 284 78.75 4.22 -69.42
CA ILE A 284 78.85 5.16 -70.55
C ILE A 284 80.13 6.00 -70.43
N GLU A 285 80.45 6.56 -69.27
CA GLU A 285 81.69 7.32 -69.04
C GLU A 285 82.93 6.46 -69.31
N ARG A 286 82.94 5.20 -68.85
CA ARG A 286 84.04 4.26 -69.14
C ARG A 286 84.16 4.02 -70.64
N LEU A 287 83.05 3.76 -71.33
CA LEU A 287 83.02 3.57 -72.79
C LEU A 287 83.44 4.84 -73.54
N GLN A 288 83.05 6.02 -73.07
CA GLN A 288 83.48 7.31 -73.64
C GLN A 288 84.97 7.55 -73.47
N LYS A 289 85.55 7.22 -72.31
CA LYS A 289 87.01 7.28 -72.09
C LYS A 289 87.75 6.32 -73.04
N GLN A 290 87.28 5.08 -73.17
CA GLN A 290 87.84 4.13 -74.13
C GLN A 290 87.74 4.66 -75.58
N LEU A 291 86.61 5.27 -75.95
CA LEU A 291 86.45 5.90 -77.26
C LEU A 291 87.38 7.09 -77.46
N HIS A 292 87.59 7.92 -76.44
CA HIS A 292 88.50 9.06 -76.52
C HIS A 292 89.94 8.60 -76.71
N LEU A 293 90.41 7.63 -75.92
CA LEU A 293 91.71 6.99 -76.10
C LEU A 293 91.87 6.42 -77.51
N ALA A 294 90.83 5.74 -78.02
CA ALA A 294 90.84 5.23 -79.40
C ALA A 294 90.92 6.36 -80.45
N ARG A 295 90.26 7.49 -80.22
CA ARG A 295 90.36 8.68 -81.08
C ARG A 295 91.75 9.34 -81.01
N GLU A 296 92.32 9.47 -79.83
CA GLU A 296 93.68 9.98 -79.62
C GLU A 296 94.71 9.12 -80.36
N MET A 297 94.61 7.79 -80.21
CA MET A 297 95.42 6.84 -80.98
C MET A 297 95.21 7.02 -82.49
N ASN A 298 93.98 7.27 -82.94
CA ASN A 298 93.71 7.51 -84.36
C ASN A 298 94.32 8.82 -84.85
N THR A 299 94.26 9.90 -84.06
CA THR A 299 94.92 11.17 -84.39
C THR A 299 96.44 11.07 -84.38
N ASP A 300 97.03 10.33 -83.43
CA ASP A 300 98.47 10.05 -83.39
C ASP A 300 98.91 9.26 -84.62
N LEU A 301 98.14 8.23 -85.01
CA LEU A 301 98.37 7.50 -86.25
C LEU A 301 98.26 8.40 -87.50
N LYS A 302 97.30 9.34 -87.53
CA LYS A 302 97.20 10.34 -88.62
C LYS A 302 98.37 11.31 -88.63
N ALA A 303 98.86 11.75 -87.47
CA ALA A 303 100.04 12.62 -87.37
C ALA A 303 101.29 11.90 -87.87
N LYS A 304 101.51 10.65 -87.45
CA LYS A 304 102.56 9.77 -87.99
C LYS A 304 102.45 9.58 -89.49
N LEU A 305 101.22 9.44 -90.02
CA LEU A 305 100.98 9.38 -91.46
C LEU A 305 101.38 10.68 -92.17
N SER A 306 101.10 11.83 -91.56
CA SER A 306 101.49 13.16 -92.07
C SER A 306 103.00 13.35 -92.05
N GLU A 307 103.69 12.99 -90.96
CA GLU A 307 105.15 13.01 -90.88
C GLU A 307 105.78 12.09 -91.95
N THR A 308 105.17 10.93 -92.18
CA THR A 308 105.59 10.02 -93.25
C THR A 308 105.42 10.67 -94.63
N ASN A 309 104.33 11.42 -94.84
CA ASN A 309 104.11 12.17 -96.07
C ASN A 309 105.10 13.35 -96.23
N GLU A 310 105.44 14.08 -95.16
CA GLU A 310 106.48 15.12 -95.19
C GLU A 310 107.86 14.55 -95.50
N LEU A 311 108.22 13.41 -94.90
CA LEU A 311 109.45 12.68 -95.23
C LEU A 311 109.46 12.27 -96.70
N LYS A 312 108.32 11.82 -97.25
CA LYS A 312 108.18 11.50 -98.67
C LYS A 312 108.36 12.74 -99.57
N ILE A 313 107.85 13.91 -99.18
CA ILE A 313 108.06 15.17 -99.91
C ILE A 313 109.54 15.58 -99.88
N LYS A 314 110.20 15.55 -98.72
CA LYS A 314 111.63 15.84 -98.61
C LYS A 314 112.48 14.92 -99.49
N THR A 315 112.16 13.63 -99.54
CA THR A 315 112.84 12.68 -100.43
C THR A 315 112.64 13.04 -101.91
N LEU A 316 111.44 13.50 -102.30
CA LEU A 316 111.18 13.96 -103.67
C LEU A 316 111.93 15.26 -104.01
N GLU A 317 112.06 16.20 -103.07
CA GLU A 317 112.83 17.44 -103.24
C GLU A 317 114.34 17.18 -103.34
N GLN A 318 114.87 16.28 -102.52
CA GLN A 318 116.25 15.80 -102.62
C GLN A 318 116.52 15.16 -103.99
N ASN A 319 115.59 14.35 -104.50
CA ASN A 319 115.71 13.77 -105.84
C ASN A 319 115.74 14.84 -106.95
N LYS A 320 114.94 15.91 -106.85
CA LYS A 320 115.01 17.05 -107.78
C LYS A 320 116.35 17.77 -107.74
N THR A 321 116.92 17.99 -106.56
CA THR A 321 118.23 18.65 -106.41
C THR A 321 119.35 17.80 -106.99
N ILE A 322 119.30 16.48 -106.83
CA ILE A 322 120.22 15.55 -107.50
C ILE A 322 120.11 15.67 -109.02
N GLU A 323 118.90 15.76 -109.56
CA GLU A 323 118.65 15.89 -111.00
C GLU A 323 119.20 17.22 -111.58
N GLU A 324 119.07 18.32 -110.83
CA GLU A 324 119.63 19.63 -111.19
C GLU A 324 121.16 19.65 -111.13
N LEU A 325 121.76 19.00 -110.11
CA LEU A 325 123.21 18.82 -110.01
C LEU A 325 123.76 17.93 -111.15
N SER A 326 123.06 16.88 -111.56
CA SER A 326 123.45 16.11 -112.75
C SER A 326 123.39 16.93 -114.04
N LYS A 327 122.39 17.82 -114.20
CA LYS A 327 122.31 18.73 -115.37
C LYS A 327 123.43 19.77 -115.37
N SER A 328 123.83 20.29 -114.22
CA SER A 328 124.92 21.27 -114.11
C SER A 328 126.29 20.62 -114.33
N GLN A 329 126.51 19.41 -113.80
CA GLN A 329 127.67 18.58 -114.09
C GLN A 329 127.81 18.33 -115.60
N GLY A 330 126.73 17.93 -116.28
CA GLY A 330 126.74 17.72 -117.73
C GLY A 330 127.03 18.97 -118.56
N LYS A 331 126.77 20.18 -118.05
CA LYS A 331 127.19 21.44 -118.69
C LYS A 331 128.67 21.72 -118.47
N LEU A 332 129.20 21.43 -117.28
CA LEU A 332 130.61 21.58 -116.93
C LEU A 332 131.51 20.63 -117.73
N GLU A 333 131.08 19.39 -117.95
CA GLU A 333 131.78 18.40 -118.78
C GLU A 333 131.96 18.90 -120.23
N ARG A 334 130.90 19.50 -120.82
CA ARG A 334 130.97 20.08 -122.18
C ARG A 334 131.83 21.33 -122.26
N MET A 335 131.92 22.12 -121.19
CA MET A 335 132.83 23.26 -121.14
C MET A 335 134.29 22.81 -121.02
N LYS A 336 134.56 21.74 -120.26
CA LYS A 336 135.89 21.11 -120.16
C LYS A 336 136.36 20.58 -121.52
N GLU A 337 135.52 19.84 -122.25
CA GLU A 337 135.88 19.32 -123.59
C GLU A 337 136.17 20.45 -124.61
N LYS A 338 135.45 21.57 -124.54
CA LYS A 338 135.72 22.74 -125.40
C LYS A 338 137.05 23.41 -125.05
N ALA A 339 137.37 23.53 -123.77
CA ALA A 339 138.64 24.09 -123.32
C ALA A 339 139.83 23.19 -123.66
N GLU A 340 139.70 21.86 -123.55
CA GLU A 340 140.75 20.91 -123.94
C GLU A 340 141.01 20.92 -125.46
N LYS A 341 139.97 21.06 -126.29
CA LYS A 341 140.12 21.22 -127.75
C LYS A 341 140.82 22.52 -128.13
N GLN A 342 140.53 23.63 -127.44
CA GLN A 342 141.23 24.90 -127.65
C GLN A 342 142.69 24.86 -127.16
N LEU A 343 142.96 24.20 -126.03
CA LEU A 343 144.31 24.07 -125.48
C LEU A 343 145.24 23.26 -126.40
N ASN A 344 144.74 22.17 -127.00
CA ASN A 344 145.52 21.37 -127.95
C ASN A 344 145.79 22.10 -129.27
N SER A 345 144.87 22.97 -129.72
CA SER A 345 145.07 23.86 -130.88
C SER A 345 146.18 24.89 -130.62
N VAL A 346 146.16 25.54 -129.45
CA VAL A 346 147.18 26.53 -129.05
C VAL A 346 148.55 25.88 -128.85
N LYS A 347 148.59 24.63 -128.34
CA LYS A 347 149.83 23.87 -128.18
C LYS A 347 150.47 23.47 -129.52
N SER A 348 149.67 23.17 -130.54
CA SER A 348 150.17 22.82 -131.88
C SER A 348 150.59 24.07 -132.68
N GLU A 349 149.96 25.23 -132.47
CA GLU A 349 150.43 26.50 -133.04
C GLU A 349 151.75 26.97 -132.43
N LEU A 350 151.95 26.80 -131.12
CA LEU A 350 153.17 27.19 -130.40
C LEU A 350 154.40 26.41 -130.90
N LEU A 351 154.26 25.09 -131.12
CA LEU A 351 155.31 24.24 -131.70
C LEU A 351 155.67 24.65 -133.13
N SER A 352 154.75 25.24 -133.89
CA SER A 352 155.03 25.76 -135.24
C SER A 352 155.76 27.11 -135.22
N LYS A 353 155.44 27.97 -134.23
CA LYS A 353 156.14 29.25 -134.02
C LYS A 353 157.55 29.05 -133.47
N GLU A 354 157.76 28.04 -132.64
CA GLU A 354 159.08 27.69 -132.09
C GLU A 354 160.06 27.23 -133.19
N ARG A 355 159.60 26.46 -134.19
CA ARG A 355 160.41 26.08 -135.35
C ARG A 355 160.71 27.23 -136.33
N LYS A 356 159.79 28.19 -136.49
CA LYS A 356 160.00 29.38 -137.34
C LYS A 356 161.01 30.36 -136.73
N ALA A 357 161.00 30.51 -135.41
CA ALA A 357 161.93 31.40 -134.72
C ALA A 357 163.39 30.89 -134.76
N THR A 358 163.59 29.56 -134.76
CA THR A 358 164.93 28.96 -134.93
C THR A 358 165.49 29.17 -136.35
N GLU A 359 164.63 29.32 -137.36
CA GLU A 359 165.03 29.50 -138.77
C GLU A 359 165.36 30.97 -139.10
N ASP A 360 164.65 31.93 -138.51
CA ASP A 360 164.86 33.37 -138.76
C ASP A 360 166.08 33.94 -138.04
N LYS A 361 166.46 33.38 -136.88
CA LYS A 361 167.70 33.81 -136.20
C LYS A 361 168.95 33.41 -136.98
N GLU A 362 168.95 32.22 -137.59
CA GLU A 362 170.05 31.74 -138.46
C GLU A 362 170.21 32.64 -139.72
N LYS A 363 169.12 33.22 -140.25
CA LYS A 363 169.16 34.19 -141.37
C LYS A 363 169.74 35.55 -140.98
N THR A 364 169.41 36.06 -139.79
CA THR A 364 169.97 37.34 -139.32
C THR A 364 171.47 37.28 -139.01
N LYS A 365 171.97 36.09 -138.69
CA LYS A 365 173.41 35.79 -138.54
C LYS A 365 174.16 35.90 -139.89
N ASN A 366 173.55 35.50 -141.00
CA ASN A 366 174.17 35.56 -142.34
C ASN A 366 174.08 36.95 -143.01
N MET A 367 173.07 37.77 -142.70
CA MET A 367 172.90 39.11 -143.29
C MET A 367 173.87 40.16 -142.72
N LEU A 368 174.28 40.04 -141.45
CA LEU A 368 175.20 41.00 -140.83
C LEU A 368 176.66 40.80 -141.30
N GLU A 369 177.03 39.55 -141.63
CA GLU A 369 178.30 39.23 -142.28
C GLU A 369 178.41 39.83 -143.70
N ALA A 370 177.28 40.09 -144.39
CA ALA A 370 177.27 40.76 -145.70
C ALA A 370 177.40 42.30 -145.59
N VAL A 371 176.82 42.94 -144.57
CA VAL A 371 176.97 44.40 -144.35
C VAL A 371 178.36 44.76 -143.81
N THR A 372 179.07 43.77 -143.26
CA THR A 372 180.49 43.85 -142.86
C THR A 372 181.46 44.04 -144.04
N SER A 373 181.07 43.82 -145.31
CA SER A 373 181.97 43.96 -146.47
C SER A 373 181.74 45.22 -147.32
N GLU A 374 180.53 45.78 -147.39
CA GLU A 374 180.23 46.96 -148.22
C GLU A 374 180.66 48.30 -147.60
N MET A 375 180.58 48.44 -146.26
CA MET A 375 181.02 49.67 -145.58
C MET A 375 182.55 49.85 -145.63
N LYS A 376 183.31 48.75 -145.84
CA LYS A 376 184.75 48.78 -146.12
C LYS A 376 185.10 49.25 -147.53
N VAL A 377 184.16 49.21 -148.50
CA VAL A 377 184.40 49.58 -149.91
C VAL A 377 183.89 50.99 -150.23
N LEU A 378 182.83 51.48 -149.57
CA LEU A 378 182.19 52.76 -149.90
C LEU A 378 182.86 54.04 -149.37
N LYS A 379 183.90 53.97 -148.54
CA LYS A 379 184.62 55.18 -148.10
C LYS A 379 186.14 55.17 -148.25
N THR A 380 186.70 54.08 -148.76
CA THR A 380 187.89 54.15 -149.61
C THR A 380 187.59 54.93 -150.91
N SER A 381 186.34 54.91 -151.41
CA SER A 381 185.92 55.69 -152.62
C SER A 381 185.72 57.19 -152.39
N LEU A 382 185.38 57.63 -151.18
CA LEU A 382 185.27 59.07 -150.86
C LEU A 382 186.63 59.70 -150.52
N ALA A 383 187.67 58.88 -150.35
CA ALA A 383 189.06 59.31 -150.26
C ALA A 383 189.69 59.56 -151.66
N GLU A 384 189.06 59.13 -152.76
CA GLU A 384 189.62 59.20 -154.13
C GLU A 384 188.83 60.08 -155.13
N LEU A 385 187.55 60.39 -154.89
CA LEU A 385 186.73 61.26 -155.76
C LEU A 385 186.67 62.71 -155.26
N ALA A 386 187.27 63.62 -156.01
CA ALA A 386 187.35 65.07 -155.77
C ALA A 386 188.51 65.57 -154.89
N LYS A 387 189.56 64.75 -154.77
CA LYS A 387 190.98 65.18 -154.97
C LYS A 387 191.30 65.36 -156.48
N ARG A 388 190.25 65.53 -157.31
CA ARG A 388 190.22 65.58 -158.79
C ARG A 388 189.39 66.74 -159.36
N GLU A 389 189.19 67.78 -158.57
CA GLU A 389 188.97 69.18 -158.98
C GLU A 389 189.83 70.02 -157.99
N ARG A 390 191.18 69.83 -158.04
CA ARG A 390 192.24 70.85 -158.25
C ARG A 390 192.76 71.01 -159.68
N GLN A 391 191.86 70.67 -160.61
CA GLN A 391 191.68 71.34 -161.90
C GLN A 391 190.27 71.97 -161.95
N VAL A 392 189.78 72.63 -160.87
CA VAL A 392 190.47 73.33 -159.74
C VAL A 392 189.74 73.10 -158.41
#